data_AF-A0AB35HT57-F1
#
_entry.id   AF-A0AB35HT57-F1
#
_cell.length_a   1.000
_cell.length_b   1.000
_cell.length_c   1.000
_cell.angle_alpha   90.00
_cell.angle_beta   90.00
_cell.angle_gamma   90.00
#
_symmetry.space_group_name_H-M   'P 1'
#
loop_
_entity.id
_entity.type
_entity.pdbx_description
1 polymer ?
#
loop_
_entity_poly.entity_id
_entity_poly.type
_entity_poly.pdbx_seq_one_letter_code
_entity_poly.pdbx_strand_id
1 'polypeptide(L)'
;MENGKTIKELAEEFGVSKQAIRKQLTDDFRANYVQTDTANPGNQLVVTVAGCHILKSHFIKGFDHKPSGNQNKKVGGNLVTTLEQHNSDLKNEIHSKNEQINSLQEALKYQQQLLDQQQQLNVDDKQLIQSLRQQLALENPATETEDTPIQTQAHEETTKDQRINELESQLQREKENNQLSAKKWWQFWK
;
A
#
# COMPACT_ATOMS: atom_id res chain seq x y z
N MET A 1 -1.66 -8.25 -28.88
CA MET A 1 -0.89 -7.23 -29.59
C MET A 1 -0.90 -6.00 -28.71
N GLU A 2 0.26 -5.56 -28.24
CA GLU A 2 0.36 -4.38 -27.38
C GLU A 2 -0.01 -3.14 -28.21
N ASN A 3 -1.13 -2.52 -27.87
CA ASN A 3 -1.57 -1.29 -28.52
C ASN A 3 -0.64 -0.15 -28.08
N GLY A 4 0.06 0.47 -29.03
CA GLY A 4 0.85 1.66 -28.75
C GLY A 4 -0.03 2.83 -28.29
N LYS A 5 0.59 3.85 -27.70
CA LYS A 5 -0.12 5.04 -27.18
C LYS A 5 0.06 6.25 -28.08
N THR A 6 -0.98 7.06 -28.19
CA THR A 6 -0.94 8.30 -28.96
C THR A 6 -0.20 9.40 -28.19
N ILE A 7 0.27 10.43 -28.90
CA ILE A 7 0.90 11.61 -28.27
C ILE A 7 -0.03 12.29 -27.26
N LYS A 8 -1.36 12.19 -27.44
CA LYS A 8 -2.35 12.76 -26.51
C LYS A 8 -2.36 12.00 -25.19
N GLU A 9 -2.44 10.67 -25.25
CA GLU A 9 -2.46 9.83 -24.04
C GLU A 9 -1.15 9.91 -23.27
N LEU A 10 -0.02 9.97 -23.98
CA LEU A 10 1.28 10.15 -23.34
C LEU A 10 1.41 11.53 -22.66
N ALA A 11 0.82 12.58 -23.24
CA ALA A 11 0.82 13.91 -22.62
C ALA A 11 0.06 13.91 -21.29
N GLU A 12 -1.07 13.21 -21.26
CA GLU A 12 -1.91 13.06 -20.08
C GLU A 12 -1.26 12.17 -19.02
N GLU A 13 -0.67 11.03 -19.41
CA GLU A 13 0.03 10.11 -18.50
C GLU A 13 1.29 10.75 -17.87
N PHE A 14 2.06 11.50 -18.67
CA PHE A 14 3.30 12.11 -18.20
C PHE A 14 3.09 13.49 -17.57
N GLY A 15 1.87 14.05 -17.63
CA GLY A 15 1.57 15.39 -17.12
C GLY A 15 2.31 16.51 -17.87
N VAL A 16 2.63 16.30 -19.15
CA VAL A 16 3.40 17.26 -19.98
C VAL A 16 2.61 17.70 -21.21
N SER A 17 3.02 18.81 -21.84
CA SER A 17 2.35 19.27 -23.05
C SER A 17 2.60 18.32 -24.24
N LYS A 18 1.62 18.22 -25.16
CA LYS A 18 1.78 17.47 -26.43
C LYS A 18 2.98 17.98 -27.26
N GLN A 19 3.34 19.25 -27.11
CA GLN A 19 4.51 19.84 -27.77
C GLN A 19 5.82 19.36 -27.15
N ALA A 20 5.87 19.20 -25.83
CA ALA A 20 7.04 18.66 -25.14
C ALA A 20 7.35 17.23 -25.61
N ILE A 21 6.32 16.40 -25.79
CA ILE A 21 6.47 15.05 -26.36
C ILE A 21 6.95 15.11 -27.80
N ARG A 22 6.36 15.97 -28.65
CA ARG A 22 6.81 16.13 -30.04
C ARG A 22 8.28 16.54 -30.15
N LYS A 23 8.78 17.35 -29.22
CA LYS A 23 10.19 17.74 -29.17
C LYS A 23 11.14 16.57 -28.89
N GLN A 24 10.67 15.53 -28.20
CA GLN A 24 11.45 14.31 -27.92
C GLN A 24 11.35 13.26 -29.05
N LEU A 25 10.42 13.44 -29.99
CA LEU A 25 10.27 12.58 -31.17
C LEU A 25 11.27 13.01 -32.26
N THR A 26 12.57 12.81 -32.02
CA THR A 26 13.62 13.03 -33.03
C THR A 26 13.47 12.05 -34.20
N ASP A 27 14.10 12.35 -35.34
CA ASP A 27 13.96 11.51 -36.54
C ASP A 27 14.41 10.06 -36.30
N ASP A 28 15.49 9.86 -35.54
CA ASP A 28 15.95 8.53 -35.10
C ASP A 28 14.93 7.82 -34.20
N PHE A 29 14.28 8.56 -33.30
CA PHE A 29 13.24 8.00 -32.43
C PHE A 29 12.00 7.60 -33.24
N ARG A 30 11.63 8.42 -34.23
CA ARG A 30 10.49 8.17 -35.11
C ARG A 30 10.71 6.93 -35.99
N ALA A 31 11.91 6.74 -36.50
CA ALA A 31 12.24 5.57 -37.32
C ALA A 31 12.11 4.24 -36.55
N ASN A 32 12.38 4.25 -35.24
CA ASN A 32 12.45 3.03 -34.43
C ASN A 32 11.17 2.76 -33.61
N TYR A 33 10.48 3.81 -33.15
CA TYR A 33 9.47 3.68 -32.09
C TYR A 33 8.14 4.39 -32.38
N VAL A 34 7.99 5.02 -33.55
CA VAL A 34 6.74 5.68 -33.95
C VAL A 34 6.17 4.99 -35.18
N GLN A 35 4.90 4.61 -35.08
CA GLN A 35 4.16 4.00 -36.16
C GLN A 35 2.94 4.87 -36.48
N THR A 36 2.56 4.90 -37.76
CA THR A 36 1.30 5.51 -38.17
C THR A 36 0.22 4.45 -38.07
N ASP A 37 -0.77 4.70 -37.23
CA ASP A 37 -1.97 3.88 -37.19
C ASP A 37 -2.89 4.27 -38.35
N THR A 38 -2.92 3.41 -39.38
CA THR A 38 -3.78 3.54 -40.57
C THR A 38 -5.17 2.95 -40.35
N ALA A 39 -5.45 2.34 -39.19
CA ALA A 39 -6.80 1.83 -38.89
C ALA A 39 -7.80 2.96 -38.60
N ASN A 40 -7.31 4.14 -38.23
CA ASN A 40 -8.11 5.32 -37.97
C ASN A 40 -8.10 6.28 -39.18
N PRO A 41 -9.24 6.92 -39.53
CA PRO A 41 -9.39 7.75 -40.73
C PRO A 41 -8.54 9.04 -40.73
N GLY A 42 -7.77 9.29 -39.66
CA GLY A 42 -6.92 10.46 -39.49
C GLY A 42 -5.40 10.19 -39.48
N ASN A 43 -4.93 8.97 -39.81
CA ASN A 43 -3.51 8.59 -39.78
C ASN A 43 -2.79 9.07 -38.50
N GLN A 44 -3.21 8.55 -37.35
CA GLN A 44 -2.71 9.02 -36.07
C GLN A 44 -1.32 8.43 -35.78
N LEU A 45 -0.39 9.26 -35.29
CA LEU A 45 0.92 8.78 -34.82
C LEU A 45 0.76 8.11 -33.45
N VAL A 46 1.19 6.86 -33.40
CA VAL A 46 1.18 6.00 -32.22
C VAL A 46 2.62 5.62 -31.89
N VAL A 47 2.97 5.74 -30.62
CA VAL A 47 4.28 5.35 -30.11
C VAL A 47 4.19 3.93 -29.57
N THR A 48 5.12 3.06 -29.99
CA THR A 48 5.22 1.68 -29.51
C THR A 48 5.50 1.68 -28.00
N VAL A 49 5.08 0.63 -27.29
CA VAL A 49 5.31 0.47 -25.84
C VAL A 49 6.77 0.70 -25.45
N ALA A 50 7.73 0.20 -26.22
CA ALA A 50 9.16 0.46 -26.00
C ALA A 50 9.52 1.96 -26.06
N GLY A 51 8.97 2.69 -27.04
CA GLY A 51 9.13 4.14 -27.15
C GLY A 51 8.50 4.91 -25.99
N CYS A 52 7.34 4.45 -25.49
CA CYS A 52 6.69 5.04 -24.33
C CYS A 52 7.59 4.98 -23.09
N HIS A 53 8.27 3.85 -22.85
CA HIS A 53 9.20 3.70 -21.72
C HIS A 53 10.39 4.65 -21.82
N ILE A 54 10.95 4.81 -23.03
CA ILE A 54 12.06 5.73 -23.28
C ILE A 54 11.62 7.18 -22.99
N LEU A 55 10.46 7.60 -23.53
CA LEU A 55 9.90 8.92 -23.27
C LEU A 55 9.62 9.14 -21.78
N LYS A 56 9.05 8.14 -21.11
CA LYS A 56 8.75 8.17 -19.67
C LYS A 56 10.02 8.42 -18.85
N SER A 57 11.13 7.77 -19.20
CA SER A 57 12.43 8.01 -18.54
C SER A 57 12.93 9.45 -18.71
N HIS A 58 12.63 10.08 -19.85
CA HIS A 58 13.06 11.43 -20.19
C HIS A 58 12.29 12.51 -19.43
N PHE A 59 10.99 12.28 -19.17
CA PHE A 59 10.13 13.21 -18.44
C PHE A 59 10.15 13.00 -16.92
N ILE A 60 10.35 11.77 -16.43
CA ILE A 60 10.45 11.48 -14.99
C ILE A 60 11.76 12.03 -14.38
N LYS A 61 12.86 12.05 -15.14
CA LYS A 61 14.15 12.60 -14.68
C LYS A 61 14.21 14.14 -14.66
N GLY A 62 13.10 14.83 -14.92
CA GLY A 62 13.06 16.24 -15.29
C GLY A 62 12.48 17.22 -14.27
N PHE A 63 12.25 16.86 -13.00
CA PHE A 63 11.79 17.84 -12.01
C PHE A 63 12.88 18.88 -11.63
N ASP A 64 14.16 18.63 -11.95
CA ASP A 64 15.30 19.48 -11.53
C ASP A 64 16.24 19.98 -12.64
N HIS A 65 15.88 19.96 -13.93
CA HIS A 65 16.76 20.56 -14.96
C HIS A 65 16.02 21.42 -15.98
N LYS A 66 16.06 22.73 -15.73
CA LYS A 66 15.87 23.78 -16.74
C LYS A 66 17.03 23.72 -17.74
N PRO A 67 16.80 23.75 -19.07
CA PRO A 67 17.89 23.67 -20.04
C PRO A 67 18.56 25.06 -20.13
N SER A 68 19.74 25.21 -19.52
CA SER A 68 20.60 26.38 -19.74
C SER A 68 21.46 26.13 -20.98
N GLY A 69 21.30 27.01 -21.97
CA GLY A 69 22.02 26.93 -23.23
C GLY A 69 23.53 27.12 -23.07
N ASN A 70 24.26 26.47 -23.97
CA ASN A 70 25.64 26.74 -24.36
C ASN A 70 26.68 26.68 -23.23
N GLN A 71 27.45 25.59 -23.14
CA GLN A 71 28.91 25.68 -23.00
C GLN A 71 29.53 24.33 -23.42
N ASN A 72 30.34 24.39 -24.47
CA ASN A 72 31.21 23.30 -24.89
C ASN A 72 32.60 23.55 -24.26
N LYS A 73 33.29 22.48 -23.85
CA LYS A 73 34.73 22.41 -23.48
C LYS A 73 35.14 22.75 -22.03
N LYS A 74 34.76 21.91 -21.06
CA LYS A 74 35.61 21.36 -19.94
C LYS A 74 34.80 20.50 -18.94
N VAL A 75 33.72 19.85 -19.37
CA VAL A 75 32.68 19.30 -18.48
C VAL A 75 32.91 17.82 -18.07
N GLY A 76 33.80 17.11 -18.76
CA GLY A 76 33.97 15.65 -18.59
C GLY A 76 34.36 15.20 -17.17
N GLY A 77 35.30 15.87 -16.52
CA GLY A 77 35.77 15.45 -15.19
C GLY A 77 34.74 15.73 -14.08
N ASN A 78 34.10 16.90 -14.11
CA ASN A 78 33.14 17.30 -13.07
C ASN A 78 31.83 16.51 -13.19
N LEU A 79 31.39 16.21 -14.42
CA LEU A 79 30.20 15.38 -14.64
C LEU A 79 30.41 13.94 -14.18
N VAL A 80 31.60 13.36 -14.43
CA VAL A 80 31.92 12.00 -13.96
C VAL A 80 31.91 11.95 -12.44
N THR A 81 32.53 12.91 -11.75
CA THR A 81 32.52 12.95 -10.28
C THR A 81 31.11 13.14 -9.71
N THR A 82 30.27 13.97 -10.33
CA THR A 82 28.87 14.15 -9.91
C THR A 82 28.04 12.88 -10.14
N LEU A 83 28.26 12.16 -11.24
CA LEU A 83 27.58 10.89 -11.51
C LEU A 83 28.04 9.78 -10.55
N GLU A 84 29.32 9.73 -10.20
CA GLU A 84 29.87 8.79 -9.21
C GLU A 84 29.29 9.07 -7.82
N GLN A 85 29.22 10.34 -7.41
CA GLN A 85 28.57 10.74 -6.15
C GLN A 85 27.08 10.36 -6.13
N HIS A 86 26.34 10.69 -7.19
CA HIS A 86 24.93 10.33 -7.28
C HIS A 86 24.70 8.82 -7.24
N ASN A 87 25.54 8.03 -7.93
CA ASN A 87 25.47 6.56 -7.84
C ASN A 87 25.80 6.04 -6.43
N SER A 88 26.74 6.68 -5.73
CA SER A 88 27.06 6.37 -4.34
C SER A 88 25.88 6.67 -3.42
N ASP A 89 25.25 7.82 -3.57
CA ASP A 89 24.08 8.22 -2.78
C ASP A 89 22.90 7.28 -3.01
N LEU A 90 22.63 6.93 -4.27
CA LEU A 90 21.61 5.92 -4.62
C LEU A 90 21.93 4.55 -4.01
N LYS A 91 23.19 4.13 -4.01
CA LYS A 91 23.62 2.86 -3.41
C LYS A 91 23.41 2.86 -1.89
N ASN A 92 23.71 3.98 -1.23
CA ASN A 92 23.47 4.16 0.20
C ASN A 92 21.98 4.15 0.52
N GLU A 93 21.15 4.82 -0.30
CA GLU A 93 19.70 4.81 -0.13
C GLU A 93 19.12 3.40 -0.29
N ILE A 94 19.56 2.66 -1.32
CA ILE A 94 19.17 1.26 -1.52
C ILE A 94 19.56 0.41 -0.31
N HIS A 95 20.77 0.61 0.22
CA HIS A 95 21.23 -0.13 1.40
C HIS A 95 20.36 0.17 2.63
N SER A 96 20.10 1.44 2.91
CA SER A 96 19.25 1.87 4.02
C SER A 96 17.82 1.34 3.89
N LYS A 97 17.22 1.38 2.68
CA LYS A 97 15.90 0.80 2.44
C LYS A 97 15.90 -0.72 2.63
N ASN A 98 16.95 -1.42 2.21
CA ASN A 98 17.07 -2.87 2.43
C ASN A 98 17.15 -3.22 3.91
N GLU A 99 17.90 -2.46 4.72
CA GLU A 99 17.94 -2.64 6.17
C GLU A 99 16.56 -2.41 6.81
N GLN A 100 15.84 -1.37 6.38
CA GLN A 100 14.48 -1.12 6.85
C GLN A 100 13.52 -2.26 6.48
N ILE A 101 13.63 -2.81 5.26
CA ILE A 101 12.85 -3.97 4.82
C ILE A 101 13.14 -5.18 5.71
N ASN A 102 14.42 -5.46 6.00
CA ASN A 102 14.80 -6.58 6.87
C ASN A 102 14.22 -6.40 8.28
N SER A 103 14.32 -5.20 8.85
CA SER A 103 13.75 -4.90 10.17
C SER A 103 12.23 -5.10 10.20
N LEU A 104 11.52 -4.66 9.16
CA LEU A 104 10.07 -4.88 9.04
C LEU A 104 9.72 -6.36 8.89
N GLN A 105 10.52 -7.13 8.15
CA GLN A 105 10.34 -8.58 7.99
C GLN A 105 10.54 -9.32 9.32
N GLU A 106 11.54 -8.93 10.11
CA GLU A 106 11.76 -9.48 11.45
C GLU A 106 10.60 -9.17 12.39
N ALA A 107 10.11 -7.93 12.40
CA ALA A 107 8.94 -7.54 13.18
C ALA A 107 7.69 -8.35 12.79
N LEU A 108 7.47 -8.55 11.48
CA LEU A 108 6.35 -9.35 10.98
C LEU A 108 6.46 -10.82 11.41
N LYS A 109 7.66 -11.40 11.32
CA LYS A 109 7.92 -12.76 11.80
C LYS A 109 7.63 -12.91 13.29
N TYR A 110 8.06 -11.93 14.10
CA TYR A 110 7.78 -11.92 15.53
C TYR A 110 6.27 -11.81 15.81
N GLN A 111 5.56 -10.95 15.08
CA GLN A 111 4.11 -10.82 15.20
C GLN A 111 3.38 -12.11 14.83
N GLN A 112 3.80 -12.80 13.77
CA GLN A 112 3.24 -14.10 13.40
C GLN A 112 3.44 -15.13 14.51
N GLN A 113 4.62 -15.18 15.12
CA GLN A 113 4.90 -16.09 16.24
C GLN A 113 3.99 -15.80 17.44
N LEU A 114 3.75 -14.53 17.77
CA LEU A 114 2.82 -14.15 18.84
C LEU A 114 1.38 -14.56 18.52
N LEU A 115 0.97 -14.39 17.26
CA LEU A 115 -0.36 -14.81 16.82
C LEU A 115 -0.53 -16.33 16.95
N ASP A 116 0.46 -17.10 16.54
CA ASP A 116 0.45 -18.57 16.65
C ASP A 116 0.37 -19.01 18.12
N GLN A 117 1.14 -18.35 19.01
CA GLN A 117 1.07 -18.60 20.45
C GLN A 117 -0.33 -18.29 21.02
N GLN A 118 -0.93 -17.17 20.61
CA GLN A 118 -2.27 -16.81 21.07
C GLN A 118 -3.34 -17.79 20.55
N GLN A 119 -3.19 -18.31 19.33
CA GLN A 119 -4.08 -19.33 18.79
C GLN A 119 -3.97 -20.64 19.57
N GLN A 120 -2.75 -21.08 19.90
CA GLN A 120 -2.52 -22.27 20.71
C GLN A 120 -3.17 -22.13 22.11
N LEU A 121 -2.92 -21.02 22.80
CA LEU A 121 -3.51 -20.76 24.12
C LEU A 121 -5.04 -20.77 24.07
N ASN A 122 -5.64 -20.16 23.04
CA ASN A 122 -7.09 -20.19 22.88
C ASN A 122 -7.66 -21.60 22.66
N VAL A 123 -6.90 -22.50 22.01
CA VAL A 123 -7.30 -23.90 21.83
C VAL A 123 -7.22 -24.62 23.18
N ASP A 124 -6.13 -24.43 23.92
CA ASP A 124 -5.91 -25.06 25.23
C ASP A 124 -6.97 -24.60 26.25
N ASP A 125 -7.29 -23.30 26.28
CA ASP A 125 -8.35 -22.74 27.13
C ASP A 125 -9.72 -23.33 26.79
N LYS A 126 -10.05 -23.47 25.49
CA LYS A 126 -11.31 -24.10 25.06
C LYS A 126 -11.40 -25.56 25.52
N GLN A 127 -10.31 -26.31 25.43
CA GLN A 127 -10.26 -27.70 25.90
C GLN A 127 -10.43 -27.79 27.41
N LEU A 128 -9.77 -26.92 28.17
CA LEU A 128 -9.90 -26.87 29.62
C LEU A 128 -11.35 -26.53 30.03
N ILE A 129 -11.95 -25.50 29.43
CA ILE A 129 -13.35 -25.14 29.67
C ILE A 129 -14.29 -26.31 29.37
N GLN A 130 -14.05 -27.04 28.27
CA GLN A 130 -14.85 -28.22 27.93
C GLN A 130 -14.70 -29.33 28.98
N SER A 131 -13.48 -29.61 29.45
CA SER A 131 -13.25 -30.62 30.50
C SER A 131 -13.92 -30.24 31.83
N LEU A 132 -13.85 -28.97 32.23
CA LEU A 132 -14.48 -28.47 33.45
C LEU A 132 -16.01 -28.56 33.36
N ARG A 133 -16.58 -28.21 32.20
CA ARG A 133 -18.03 -28.39 31.93
C ARG A 133 -18.44 -29.85 32.05
N GLN A 134 -17.62 -30.78 31.55
CA GLN A 134 -17.89 -32.21 31.64
C GLN A 134 -17.79 -32.74 33.08
N GLN A 135 -16.79 -32.29 33.85
CA GLN A 135 -16.65 -32.64 35.26
C GLN A 135 -17.82 -32.13 36.09
N LEU A 136 -18.24 -30.88 35.90
CA LEU A 136 -19.41 -30.31 36.58
C LEU A 136 -20.70 -31.07 36.26
N ALA A 137 -20.85 -31.56 35.02
CA ALA A 137 -21.99 -32.39 34.63
C ALA A 137 -21.97 -33.78 35.31
N LEU A 138 -20.80 -34.31 35.64
CA LEU A 138 -20.63 -35.60 36.32
C LEU A 138 -20.79 -35.48 37.86
N GLU A 139 -20.38 -34.35 38.45
CA GLU A 139 -20.42 -34.11 39.90
C GLU A 139 -21.81 -33.73 40.41
N ASN A 140 -22.72 -33.27 39.53
CA ASN A 140 -24.14 -33.06 39.82
C ASN A 140 -25.03 -34.08 39.06
N PRO A 141 -25.21 -35.32 39.55
CA PRO A 141 -26.08 -36.30 38.89
C PRO A 141 -27.58 -36.16 39.26
N ALA A 142 -28.03 -35.02 39.79
CA ALA A 142 -29.42 -34.87 40.26
C ALA A 142 -30.14 -33.70 39.57
N THR A 143 -30.73 -33.97 38.41
CA THR A 143 -32.17 -33.83 38.12
C THR A 143 -32.40 -34.16 36.65
N GLU A 144 -32.50 -35.47 36.37
CA GLU A 144 -33.32 -35.92 35.26
C GLU A 144 -34.79 -35.60 35.60
N THR A 145 -35.30 -34.51 35.07
CA THR A 145 -36.72 -34.37 34.76
C THR A 145 -36.83 -33.84 33.34
N GLU A 146 -37.51 -34.63 32.52
CA GLU A 146 -37.79 -34.42 31.11
C GLU A 146 -38.32 -33.01 30.81
N ASP A 147 -37.71 -32.33 29.83
CA ASP A 147 -38.39 -31.95 28.57
C ASP A 147 -37.52 -31.00 27.73
N THR A 148 -37.57 -31.22 26.40
CA THR A 148 -37.07 -30.38 25.30
C THR A 148 -35.55 -30.24 25.06
N PRO A 149 -35.02 -30.79 23.94
CA PRO A 149 -33.79 -30.29 23.35
C PRO A 149 -34.10 -28.95 22.65
N ILE A 150 -33.13 -28.04 22.56
CA ILE A 150 -33.17 -26.72 21.89
C ILE A 150 -33.54 -25.53 22.81
N GLN A 151 -32.74 -25.21 23.84
CA GLN A 151 -32.70 -23.83 24.37
C GLN A 151 -31.45 -23.52 25.22
N THR A 152 -30.24 -23.67 24.69
CA THR A 152 -29.03 -23.17 25.39
C THR A 152 -28.14 -22.31 24.48
N GLN A 153 -28.23 -22.45 23.16
CA GLN A 153 -27.46 -21.62 22.22
C GLN A 153 -28.05 -20.20 22.03
N ALA A 154 -29.38 -20.07 21.98
CA ALA A 154 -30.02 -18.77 21.75
C ALA A 154 -29.86 -17.77 22.90
N HIS A 155 -29.80 -18.22 24.16
CA HIS A 155 -29.73 -17.30 25.31
C HIS A 155 -28.32 -16.75 25.54
N GLU A 156 -27.27 -17.55 25.31
CA GLU A 156 -25.88 -17.08 25.34
C GLU A 156 -25.58 -16.11 24.19
N GLU A 157 -26.09 -16.35 22.97
CA GLU A 157 -25.92 -15.44 21.84
C GLU A 157 -26.60 -14.08 22.08
N THR A 158 -27.86 -14.08 22.56
CA THR A 158 -28.53 -12.81 22.92
C THR A 158 -27.79 -12.01 23.99
N THR A 159 -27.12 -12.69 24.92
CA THR A 159 -26.37 -12.03 26.00
C THR A 159 -25.01 -11.51 25.52
N LYS A 160 -24.34 -12.24 24.61
CA LYS A 160 -23.09 -11.81 23.97
C LYS A 160 -23.33 -10.64 23.01
N ASP A 161 -24.39 -10.69 22.21
CA ASP A 161 -24.74 -9.60 21.28
C ASP A 161 -25.12 -8.32 22.02
N GLN A 162 -25.87 -8.44 23.13
CA GLN A 162 -26.14 -7.30 24.01
C GLN A 162 -24.85 -6.73 24.62
N ARG A 163 -23.92 -7.59 25.01
CA ARG A 163 -22.63 -7.16 25.58
C ARG A 163 -21.72 -6.51 24.53
N ILE A 164 -21.73 -7.00 23.29
CA ILE A 164 -20.99 -6.40 22.17
C ILE A 164 -21.54 -5.01 21.86
N ASN A 165 -22.87 -4.86 21.78
CA ASN A 165 -23.51 -3.59 21.47
C ASN A 165 -23.31 -2.53 22.60
N GLU A 166 -23.29 -2.98 23.85
CA GLU A 166 -22.90 -2.16 25.01
C GLU A 166 -21.44 -1.68 24.92
N LEU A 167 -20.50 -2.58 24.56
CA LEU A 167 -19.08 -2.25 24.40
C LEU A 167 -18.84 -1.30 23.23
N GLU A 168 -19.53 -1.48 22.10
CA GLU A 168 -19.46 -0.56 20.95
C GLU A 168 -19.97 0.83 21.31
N SER A 169 -21.06 0.91 22.08
CA SER A 169 -21.61 2.18 22.58
C SER A 169 -20.68 2.88 23.58
N GLN A 170 -19.88 2.12 24.35
CA GLN A 170 -18.85 2.69 25.24
C GLN A 170 -17.65 3.19 24.44
N LEU A 171 -17.18 2.43 23.44
CA LEU A 171 -16.07 2.83 22.58
C LEU A 171 -16.40 4.11 21.78
N GLN A 172 -17.64 4.26 21.32
CA GLN A 172 -18.09 5.44 20.60
C GLN A 172 -18.11 6.69 21.51
N ARG A 173 -18.62 6.55 22.74
CA ARG A 173 -18.58 7.62 23.75
C ARG A 173 -17.15 8.04 24.11
N GLU A 174 -16.24 7.08 24.20
CA GLU A 174 -14.83 7.35 24.48
C GLU A 174 -14.17 8.09 23.31
N LYS A 175 -14.42 7.66 22.06
CA LYS A 175 -13.93 8.36 20.86
C LYS A 175 -14.45 9.80 20.75
N GLU A 176 -15.72 10.02 21.06
CA GLU A 176 -16.32 11.36 21.07
C GLU A 176 -15.73 12.24 22.18
N ASN A 177 -15.54 11.69 23.37
CA ASN A 177 -14.90 12.41 24.48
C ASN A 177 -13.43 12.73 24.17
N ASN A 178 -12.70 11.80 23.57
CA ASN A 178 -11.31 12.00 23.20
C ASN A 178 -11.18 13.02 22.04
N GLN A 179 -12.13 13.06 21.10
CA GLN A 179 -12.21 14.14 20.10
C GLN A 179 -12.56 15.51 20.71
N LEU A 180 -13.45 15.56 21.71
CA LEU A 180 -13.78 16.81 22.41
C LEU A 180 -12.59 17.32 23.25
N SER A 181 -11.88 16.42 23.92
CA SER A 181 -10.59 16.69 24.58
C SER A 181 -9.55 17.21 23.59
N ALA A 182 -9.42 16.52 22.44
CA ALA A 182 -8.56 16.89 21.32
C ALA A 182 -8.97 18.18 20.58
N LYS A 183 -10.16 18.74 20.84
CA LYS A 183 -10.55 20.08 20.37
C LYS A 183 -10.32 21.16 21.43
N LYS A 184 -10.35 20.79 22.71
CA LYS A 184 -10.20 21.70 23.86
C LYS A 184 -8.74 21.96 24.24
N TRP A 185 -7.82 21.01 24.04
CA TRP A 185 -6.39 21.23 24.37
C TRP A 185 -5.75 22.37 23.56
N TRP A 186 -6.11 22.56 22.30
CA TRP A 186 -5.64 23.68 21.48
C TRP A 186 -6.14 25.06 21.95
N GLN A 187 -7.26 25.13 22.70
CA GLN A 187 -7.80 26.39 23.23
C GLN A 187 -7.01 26.91 24.46
N PHE A 188 -6.22 26.05 25.11
CA PHE A 188 -5.38 26.43 26.25
C PHE A 188 -4.05 27.07 25.86
N TRP A 189 -3.71 27.09 24.56
CA TRP A 189 -2.46 27.62 24.02
C TRP A 189 -2.65 28.91 23.19
N LYS A 190 -3.78 29.60 23.37
CA LYS A 190 -4.07 30.91 22.77
C LYS A 190 -4.09 31.99 23.84
#